data_AF-A0AAD8ASR4-F1
#
_entry.id   AF-A0AAD8ASR4-F1
#
_cell.length_a   1.000
_cell.length_b   1.000
_cell.length_c   1.000
_cell.angle_alpha   90.00
_cell.angle_beta   90.00
_cell.angle_gamma   90.00
#
_symmetry.space_group_name_H-M   'P 1'
#
loop_
_entity.id
_entity.type
_entity.pdbx_description
1 polymer ?
#
loop_
_entity_poly.entity_id
_entity_poly.type
_entity_poly.pdbx_seq_one_letter_code
_entity_poly.pdbx_strand_id
1 'polypeptide(L)'
;MFEMMTTWFNLWQKVQETFRRSRFAFIVSHPHGCAKQVSFGQWVKSYEWESYNRDMDLTKLTYTTSTCPGSSGAAVYCVGFGEIVHSGMLNSKLNVSGIGFSYMKSRNFSLTKRIRT
;
A
#
# COMPACT_ATOMS: atom_id res chain seq x y z
N MET A 1 -8.31 24.29 -5.96
CA MET A 1 -7.34 23.17 -6.11
C MET A 1 -6.60 22.89 -4.81
N PHE A 2 -5.99 23.91 -4.18
CA PHE A 2 -5.30 23.76 -2.90
C PHE A 2 -6.21 23.20 -1.79
N GLU A 3 -7.40 23.77 -1.58
CA GLU A 3 -8.35 23.30 -0.55
C GLU A 3 -8.75 21.83 -0.73
N MET A 4 -8.94 21.39 -1.97
CA MET A 4 -9.28 20.00 -2.28
C MET A 4 -8.13 19.06 -1.93
N MET A 5 -6.89 19.43 -2.24
CA MET A 5 -5.71 18.66 -1.86
C MET A 5 -5.56 18.61 -0.33
N THR A 6 -5.69 19.74 0.36
CA THR A 6 -5.63 19.79 1.83
C THR A 6 -6.71 18.93 2.47
N THR A 7 -7.94 19.02 1.97
CA THR A 7 -9.07 18.19 2.44
C THR A 7 -8.79 16.72 2.21
N TRP A 8 -8.28 16.36 1.03
CA TRP A 8 -7.88 15.00 0.70
C TRP A 8 -6.80 14.48 1.66
N PHE A 9 -5.71 15.23 1.85
CA PHE A 9 -4.62 14.84 2.75
C PHE A 9 -5.11 14.64 4.18
N ASN A 10 -5.92 15.57 4.71
CA ASN A 10 -6.45 15.48 6.06
C ASN A 10 -7.39 14.28 6.26
N LEU A 11 -8.25 14.00 5.28
CA LEU A 11 -9.13 12.83 5.33
C LEU A 11 -8.33 11.54 5.20
N TRP A 12 -7.36 11.51 4.30
CA TRP A 12 -6.52 10.34 4.10
C TRP A 12 -5.70 10.02 5.35
N GLN A 13 -5.13 11.01 6.02
CA GLN A 13 -4.46 10.80 7.30
C GLN A 13 -5.38 10.18 8.36
N LYS A 14 -6.63 10.66 8.49
CA LYS A 14 -7.62 10.06 9.39
C LYS A 14 -7.93 8.61 9.04
N VAL A 15 -8.05 8.29 7.75
CA VAL A 15 -8.24 6.91 7.28
C VAL A 15 -7.02 6.06 7.64
N GLN A 16 -5.81 6.53 7.38
CA GLN A 16 -4.58 5.80 7.72
C GLN A 16 -4.49 5.52 9.22
N GLU A 17 -4.80 6.49 10.08
CA GLU A 17 -4.78 6.32 11.53
C GLU A 17 -5.86 5.34 12.01
N THR A 18 -7.10 5.52 11.53
CA THR A 18 -8.25 4.66 11.89
C THR A 18 -7.99 3.20 11.54
N PHE A 19 -7.40 2.97 10.37
CA PHE A 19 -7.19 1.63 9.82
C PHE A 19 -5.76 1.13 9.99
N ARG A 20 -4.92 1.70 10.86
CA ARG A 20 -3.49 1.36 11.01
C ARG A 20 -3.15 -0.13 11.23
N ARG A 21 -4.12 -0.96 11.63
CA ARG A 21 -3.96 -2.42 11.81
C ARG A 21 -4.51 -3.24 10.64
N SER A 22 -5.14 -2.57 9.67
CA SER A 22 -5.75 -3.19 8.51
C SER A 22 -4.67 -3.66 7.54
N ARG A 23 -4.97 -4.80 6.91
CA ARG A 23 -4.22 -5.29 5.76
C ARG A 23 -4.90 -5.02 4.44
N PHE A 24 -6.05 -4.36 4.47
CA PHE A 24 -6.85 -4.12 3.27
C PHE A 24 -6.06 -3.30 2.26
N ALA A 25 -6.06 -3.77 1.02
CA ALA A 25 -5.45 -3.08 -0.10
C ALA A 25 -6.42 -3.04 -1.27
N PHE A 26 -6.39 -1.96 -2.03
CA PHE A 26 -7.09 -1.89 -3.31
C PHE A 26 -6.23 -1.18 -4.36
N ILE A 27 -6.48 -1.53 -5.62
CA ILE A 27 -5.83 -0.92 -6.78
C ILE A 27 -6.92 -0.39 -7.71
N VAL A 28 -6.70 0.81 -8.25
CA VAL A 28 -7.53 1.38 -9.30
C VAL A 28 -6.69 1.45 -10.57
N SER A 29 -6.99 0.60 -11.55
CA SER A 29 -6.21 0.50 -12.79
C SER A 29 -7.11 0.36 -14.02
N HIS A 30 -6.51 0.44 -15.21
CA HIS A 30 -7.17 0.13 -16.48
C HIS A 30 -6.60 -1.17 -17.04
N PRO A 31 -7.19 -2.33 -16.75
CA PRO A 31 -6.75 -3.60 -17.30
C PRO A 31 -6.69 -3.54 -18.83
N HIS A 32 -5.52 -3.69 -19.44
CA HIS A 32 -5.35 -3.65 -20.91
C HIS A 32 -5.95 -2.43 -21.63
N GLY A 33 -6.13 -1.29 -20.95
CA GLY A 33 -6.80 -0.12 -21.53
C GLY A 33 -8.34 -0.19 -21.55
N CYS A 34 -8.94 -1.21 -20.92
CA CYS A 34 -10.38 -1.25 -20.63
C CYS A 34 -10.78 -0.16 -19.62
N ALA A 35 -12.06 -0.05 -19.30
CA ALA A 35 -12.57 0.86 -18.26
C ALA A 35 -11.85 0.69 -16.91
N LYS A 36 -11.80 1.75 -16.10
CA LYS A 36 -11.21 1.69 -14.76
C LYS A 36 -11.89 0.62 -13.94
N GLN A 37 -11.10 -0.25 -13.33
CA GLN A 37 -11.57 -1.27 -12.41
C GLN A 37 -10.96 -1.02 -11.05
N VAL A 38 -11.72 -1.37 -10.01
CA VAL A 38 -11.23 -1.42 -8.63
C VAL A 38 -11.09 -2.88 -8.25
N SER A 39 -9.89 -3.30 -7.88
CA SER A 39 -9.63 -4.65 -7.38
C SER A 39 -9.21 -4.58 -5.92
N PHE A 40 -9.75 -5.50 -5.13
CA PHE A 40 -9.55 -5.55 -3.68
C PHE A 40 -8.67 -6.74 -3.29
N GLY A 41 -8.01 -6.64 -2.15
CA GLY A 41 -7.14 -7.68 -1.64
C GLY A 41 -6.50 -7.25 -0.32
N GLN A 42 -5.35 -7.84 -0.04
CA GLN A 42 -4.59 -7.57 1.17
C GLN A 42 -3.11 -7.40 0.88
N TRP A 43 -2.45 -6.47 1.58
CA TRP A 43 -0.99 -6.43 1.66
C TRP A 43 -0.49 -7.49 2.63
N VAL A 44 0.60 -8.16 2.26
CA VAL A 44 1.06 -9.42 2.88
C VAL A 44 2.36 -9.21 3.66
N LYS A 45 3.36 -8.62 3.01
CA LYS A 45 4.67 -8.32 3.61
C LYS A 45 5.12 -6.92 3.24
N SER A 46 5.73 -6.25 4.20
CA SER A 46 6.48 -5.01 4.00
C SER A 46 7.97 -5.26 4.19
N TYR A 47 8.77 -4.75 3.26
CA TYR A 47 10.22 -4.77 3.31
C TYR A 47 10.68 -3.32 3.44
N GLU A 48 11.30 -3.01 4.58
CA GLU A 48 11.95 -1.73 4.79
C GLU A 48 13.14 -1.64 3.84
N TRP A 49 13.18 -0.58 3.04
CA TRP A 49 14.29 -0.29 2.14
C TRP A 49 15.24 0.71 2.80
N GLU A 50 14.69 1.81 3.30
CA GLU A 50 15.45 2.88 3.96
C GLU A 50 14.53 3.73 4.84
N SER A 51 15.04 4.25 5.96
CA SER A 51 14.33 5.24 6.76
C SER A 51 14.38 6.59 6.06
N TYR A 52 13.23 7.16 5.69
CA TYR A 52 13.19 8.45 5.02
C TYR A 52 13.27 9.62 6.02
N ASN A 53 12.42 9.58 7.05
CA ASN A 53 12.45 10.57 8.13
C ASN A 53 11.93 9.98 9.46
N ARG A 54 11.50 10.85 10.40
CA ARG A 54 10.99 10.42 11.71
C ARG A 54 9.69 9.62 11.60
N ASP A 55 8.86 9.93 10.60
CA ASP A 55 7.47 9.46 10.50
C ASP A 55 7.25 8.52 9.31
N MET A 56 8.19 8.44 8.37
CA MET A 56 8.06 7.64 7.14
C MET A 56 9.29 6.81 6.83
N ASP A 57 9.04 5.61 6.30
CA ASP A 57 10.04 4.71 5.71
C ASP A 57 9.76 4.51 4.22
N LEU A 58 10.82 4.33 3.44
CA LEU A 58 10.75 3.78 2.09
C LEU A 58 10.59 2.27 2.19
N THR A 59 9.55 1.74 1.58
CA THR A 59 9.20 0.31 1.65
C THR A 59 8.88 -0.26 0.29
N LYS A 60 9.07 -1.58 0.18
CA LYS A 60 8.57 -2.41 -0.92
C LYS A 60 7.56 -3.38 -0.33
N LEU A 61 6.40 -3.53 -0.96
CA LEU A 61 5.31 -4.38 -0.47
C LEU A 61 5.00 -5.51 -1.44
N THR A 62 4.39 -6.55 -0.86
CA THR A 62 3.68 -7.58 -1.61
C THR A 62 2.20 -7.60 -1.22
N TYR A 63 1.32 -7.90 -2.18
CA TYR A 63 -0.14 -7.83 -1.99
C TYR A 63 -0.89 -8.73 -2.96
N THR A 64 -2.17 -8.96 -2.70
CA THR A 64 -3.01 -9.98 -3.37
C THR A 64 -4.11 -9.40 -4.25
N THR A 65 -4.19 -8.07 -4.42
CA THR A 65 -5.18 -7.46 -5.32
C THR A 65 -5.02 -8.01 -6.73
N SER A 66 -6.12 -8.28 -7.44
CA SER A 66 -6.04 -8.71 -8.83
C SER A 66 -5.42 -7.63 -9.71
N THR A 67 -4.55 -8.05 -10.63
CA THR A 67 -3.89 -7.19 -11.62
C THR A 67 -3.78 -7.95 -12.93
N CYS A 68 -3.46 -7.23 -14.00
CA CYS A 68 -3.16 -7.81 -15.31
C CYS A 68 -2.03 -7.01 -15.99
N PRO A 69 -1.49 -7.48 -17.12
CA PRO A 69 -0.65 -6.65 -17.97
C PRO A 69 -1.37 -5.34 -18.32
N GLY A 70 -0.75 -4.20 -17.99
CA GLY A 70 -1.36 -2.86 -18.10
C GLY A 70 -1.75 -2.23 -16.75
N SER A 71 -1.67 -2.96 -15.64
CA SER A 71 -1.82 -2.38 -14.29
C SER A 71 -0.53 -1.75 -13.75
N SER A 72 0.61 -1.95 -14.39
CA SER A 72 1.90 -1.36 -13.97
C SER A 72 1.83 0.16 -13.91
N GLY A 73 2.38 0.75 -12.87
CA GLY A 73 2.30 2.20 -12.64
C GLY A 73 1.05 2.66 -11.89
N ALA A 74 0.04 1.81 -11.71
CA ALA A 74 -1.14 2.17 -10.94
C ALA A 74 -0.86 2.26 -9.43
N ALA A 75 -1.55 3.18 -8.76
CA ALA A 75 -1.51 3.33 -7.32
C ALA A 75 -2.19 2.15 -6.61
N VAL A 76 -1.50 1.59 -5.63
CA VAL A 76 -1.99 0.56 -4.72
C VAL A 76 -2.14 1.21 -3.36
N TYR A 77 -3.40 1.33 -2.94
CA TYR A 77 -3.79 1.91 -1.67
C TYR A 77 -3.78 0.82 -0.60
N CYS A 78 -2.78 0.85 0.27
CA CYS A 78 -2.69 -0.03 1.43
C CYS A 78 -3.29 0.71 2.62
N VAL A 79 -4.57 0.47 2.88
CA VAL A 79 -5.36 1.23 3.86
C VAL A 79 -4.82 0.97 5.27
N GLY A 80 -4.39 2.03 5.95
CA GLY A 80 -3.73 1.95 7.25
C GLY A 80 -2.20 1.90 7.20
N PHE A 81 -1.61 1.83 6.01
CA PHE A 81 -0.16 1.68 5.85
C PHE A 81 0.47 2.72 4.93
N GLY A 82 -0.08 2.93 3.73
CA GLY A 82 0.50 3.85 2.74
C GLY A 82 -0.03 3.67 1.33
N GLU A 83 0.59 4.40 0.40
CA GLU A 83 0.30 4.34 -1.04
C GLU A 83 1.60 4.05 -1.78
N ILE A 84 1.56 3.07 -2.68
CA ILE A 84 2.71 2.58 -3.42
C ILE A 84 2.32 2.34 -4.88
N VAL A 85 3.30 2.11 -5.74
CA VAL A 85 3.05 1.86 -7.17
C VAL A 85 3.17 0.37 -7.50
N HIS A 86 2.21 -0.17 -8.26
CA HIS A 86 2.29 -1.54 -8.78
C HIS A 86 3.42 -1.69 -9.80
N SER A 87 4.29 -2.68 -9.58
CA SER A 87 5.47 -2.91 -10.44
C SER A 87 5.47 -4.28 -11.12
N GLY A 88 4.52 -5.16 -10.80
CA GLY A 88 4.42 -6.48 -11.39
C GLY A 88 4.07 -7.56 -10.37
N MET A 89 4.45 -8.79 -10.70
CA MET A 89 4.01 -9.99 -10.01
C MET A 89 5.20 -10.86 -9.62
N LEU A 90 5.24 -11.32 -8.37
CA LEU A 90 6.25 -12.27 -7.90
C LEU A 90 5.87 -13.70 -8.27
N ASN A 91 4.58 -14.03 -8.18
CA ASN A 91 3.98 -15.29 -8.63
C ASN A 91 2.47 -15.08 -8.85
N SER A 92 1.76 -16.08 -9.39
CA SER A 92 0.34 -15.99 -9.79
C SER A 92 -0.64 -15.49 -8.72
N LYS A 93 -0.27 -15.46 -7.44
CA LYS A 93 -1.11 -15.01 -6.33
C LYS A 93 -0.59 -13.76 -5.62
N LEU A 94 0.61 -13.30 -5.95
CA LEU A 94 1.30 -12.27 -5.18
C LEU A 94 1.94 -11.23 -6.09
N ASN A 95 1.42 -10.01 -5.97
CA ASN A 95 1.95 -8.83 -6.63
C ASN A 95 3.05 -8.18 -5.80
N VAL A 96 3.87 -7.37 -6.48
CA VAL A 96 4.98 -6.62 -5.89
C VAL A 96 4.92 -5.16 -6.31
N SER A 97 5.21 -4.26 -5.38
CA SER A 97 5.32 -2.82 -5.68
C SER A 97 6.72 -2.41 -6.10
N GLY A 98 6.83 -1.18 -6.59
CA GLY A 98 8.07 -0.42 -6.51
C GLY A 98 8.40 -0.01 -5.06
N ILE A 99 9.38 0.87 -4.90
CA ILE A 99 9.69 1.49 -3.61
C ILE A 99 8.75 2.69 -3.43
N GLY A 100 8.09 2.79 -2.28
CA GLY A 100 7.16 3.88 -1.97
C GLY A 100 7.14 4.23 -0.48
N PHE A 101 6.49 5.34 -0.15
CA PHE A 101 6.39 5.81 1.22
C PHE A 101 5.37 5.00 2.02
N SER A 102 5.74 4.67 3.25
CA SER A 102 4.84 4.11 4.25
C SER A 102 4.79 5.03 5.47
N TYR A 103 3.60 5.20 6.03
CA TYR A 103 3.36 6.04 7.20
C TYR A 103 3.59 5.29 8.52
N MET A 104 3.84 3.98 8.45
CA MET A 104 4.17 3.16 9.61
C MET A 104 5.59 2.67 9.50
N LYS A 105 6.41 2.92 10.53
CA LYS A 105 7.70 2.23 10.62
C LYS A 105 7.50 0.73 10.70
N SER A 106 8.11 0.01 9.76
CA SER A 106 8.03 -1.47 9.64
C SER A 106 8.42 -2.17 10.97
N ARG A 107 9.26 -1.50 11.76
CA ARG A 107 9.70 -1.90 13.11
C ARG A 107 8.56 -2.32 14.07
N ASN A 108 7.35 -1.77 13.93
CA ASN A 108 6.24 -2.06 14.85
C ASN A 108 5.46 -3.35 14.56
N PHE A 109 5.59 -3.94 13.35
CA PHE A 109 4.86 -5.17 13.02
C PHE A 109 5.64 -6.45 13.39
N SER A 110 6.97 -6.38 13.50
CA SER A 110 7.80 -7.51 13.93
C SER A 110 7.71 -7.77 15.45
N LEU A 111 7.46 -6.72 16.25
CA LEU A 111 7.41 -6.80 17.72
C LEU A 111 6.10 -7.41 18.28
N THR A 112 5.05 -7.57 17.49
CA THR A 112 3.77 -8.17 17.94
C THR A 112 3.72 -9.70 17.79
N LYS A 113 4.80 -10.36 17.34
CA LYS A 113 4.92 -11.83 17.32
C LYS A 113 5.62 -12.45 18.53
N ARG A 114 6.03 -11.67 19.54
CA ARG A 114 6.51 -12.21 20.81
C ARG A 114 5.42 -12.10 21.87
N ILE A 115 5.18 -13.23 22.54
CA ILE A 115 4.29 -13.47 23.68
C ILE A 115 2.83 -13.79 23.29
N ARG A 116 2.62 -15.06 22.95
CA ARG A 116 1.61 -15.86 23.66
C ARG A 116 2.34 -17.05 24.27
N THR A 117 2.19 -17.14 25.58
CA THR A 117 2.63 -18.17 26.53
C THR A 117 2.40 -19.59 26.02
#